data_AF-A0A533BCM0-F1
#
_entry.id   AF-A0A533BCM0-F1
#
_cell.length_a   1.000
_cell.length_b   1.000
_cell.length_c   1.000
_cell.angle_alpha   90.00
_cell.angle_beta   90.00
_cell.angle_gamma   90.00
#
_symmetry.space_group_name_H-M   'P 1'
#
loop_
_entity.id
_entity.type
_entity.pdbx_description
1 polymer ?
#
loop_
_entity_poly.entity_id
_entity_poly.type
_entity_poly.pdbx_seq_one_letter_code
_entity_poly.pdbx_strand_id
1 'polypeptide(L)' 'MKASWKTGLSFGLTSGVITTLGLMVGLHSGTHSRAIVIGGILTIAIADAMSDALGIHVSEESKNSGPTRQI' A
#
# COMPACT_ATOMS: atom_id res chain seq x y z
N MET A 1 -17.79 -8.09 -14.19
CA MET A 1 -16.38 -8.11 -13.76
C MET A 1 -16.35 -7.90 -12.25
N LYS A 2 -15.69 -8.80 -11.50
CA LYS A 2 -15.82 -8.91 -10.04
C LYS A 2 -15.39 -7.60 -9.35
N ALA A 3 -16.23 -7.06 -8.46
CA ALA A 3 -16.01 -5.78 -7.77
C ALA A 3 -14.62 -5.68 -7.09
N SER A 4 -14.14 -6.82 -6.58
CA SER A 4 -12.83 -6.96 -5.94
C SER A 4 -11.64 -6.52 -6.82
N TRP A 5 -11.68 -6.76 -8.14
CA TRP A 5 -10.64 -6.29 -9.05
C TRP A 5 -10.65 -4.76 -9.25
N LYS A 6 -11.84 -4.15 -9.28
CA LYS A 6 -11.96 -2.69 -9.40
C LYS A 6 -11.46 -2.00 -8.14
N THR A 7 -11.77 -2.55 -6.98
CA THR A 7 -11.34 -1.99 -5.69
C THR A 7 -9.84 -2.15 -5.49
N GLY A 8 -9.28 -3.34 -5.74
CA GLY A 8 -7.84 -3.58 -5.61
C GLY A 8 -7.01 -2.74 -6.59
N LEU A 9 -7.47 -2.60 -7.84
CA LEU A 9 -6.78 -1.77 -8.83
C LEU A 9 -6.84 -0.29 -8.45
N SER A 10 -8.00 0.25 -8.09
CA SER A 10 -8.12 1.66 -7.70
C SER A 10 -7.31 1.99 -6.43
N PHE A 11 -7.36 1.12 -5.42
CA PHE A 11 -6.65 1.32 -4.17
C PHE A 11 -5.12 1.26 -4.37
N GLY A 12 -4.64 0.21 -5.04
CA GLY A 12 -3.21 0.04 -5.30
C GLY A 12 -2.62 1.09 -6.25
N LEU A 13 -3.40 1.57 -7.23
CA LEU A 13 -2.93 2.64 -8.12
C LEU A 13 -2.77 3.96 -7.35
N THR A 14 -3.74 4.31 -6.52
CA THR A 14 -3.68 5.56 -5.74
C THR A 14 -2.61 5.50 -4.65
N SER A 15 -2.51 4.40 -3.89
CA SER A 15 -1.47 4.22 -2.87
C SER A 15 -0.07 4.25 -3.49
N GLY A 16 0.15 3.47 -4.56
CA GLY A 16 1.43 3.40 -5.25
C GLY A 16 1.90 4.75 -5.79
N VAL A 17 1.00 5.57 -6.36
CA VAL A 17 1.33 6.90 -6.87
C VAL A 17 1.73 7.85 -5.73
N ILE A 18 0.95 7.91 -4.64
CA ILE A 18 1.25 8.80 -3.51
C ILE A 18 2.59 8.43 -2.87
N THR A 19 2.81 7.14 -2.66
CA THR A 19 4.01 6.62 -2.01
C THR A 19 5.27 6.84 -2.86
N THR A 20 5.23 6.57 -4.16
CA THR A 20 6.36 6.81 -5.06
C THR A 20 6.68 8.29 -5.23
N LEU A 21 5.67 9.16 -5.35
CA LEU A 21 5.86 10.61 -5.42
C LEU A 21 6.44 11.15 -4.11
N GLY A 22 5.90 10.73 -2.97
CA GLY A 22 6.38 11.16 -1.64
C GLY A 22 7.84 10.78 -1.42
N LEU A 23 8.22 9.55 -1.77
CA LEU A 23 9.59 9.07 -1.63
C LEU A 23 10.53 9.71 -2.64
N MET A 24 10.09 9.91 -3.88
CA MET A 24 10.87 10.61 -4.90
C MET A 24 11.16 12.05 -4.46
N VAL A 25 10.16 12.82 -4.02
CA VAL A 25 10.34 14.20 -3.55
C VAL A 25 11.21 14.23 -2.29
N GLY A 26 10.92 13.39 -1.30
CA GLY A 26 11.64 13.38 -0.02
C GLY A 26 13.12 13.03 -0.17
N LEU A 27 13.44 11.96 -0.91
CA LEU A 27 14.83 11.54 -1.09
C LEU A 27 15.59 12.42 -2.09
N HIS A 28 14.91 12.93 -3.12
CA HIS A 28 15.52 13.83 -4.08
C HIS A 28 15.94 15.15 -3.42
N SER A 29 15.09 15.74 -2.57
CA SER A 29 15.43 16.96 -1.82
C SER A 29 16.55 16.76 -0.80
N GLY A 30 16.67 15.58 -0.19
CA GLY A 30 17.66 15.33 0.87
C GLY A 30 19.04 14.87 0.39
N THR A 31 19.12 14.16 -0.75
CA THR A 31 20.37 13.49 -1.16
C THR A 31 20.81 13.75 -2.59
N HIS A 32 19.92 14.26 -3.46
CA HIS A 32 20.15 14.48 -4.89
C HIS A 32 20.65 13.24 -5.69
N SER A 33 20.74 12.07 -5.05
CA SER A 33 21.34 10.85 -5.60
C SER A 33 20.29 9.88 -6.10
N ARG A 34 20.32 9.59 -7.41
CA ARG A 34 19.37 8.66 -8.06
C ARG A 34 19.44 7.24 -7.50
N ALA A 35 20.62 6.80 -7.03
CA ALA A 35 20.79 5.46 -6.46
C ALA A 35 19.97 5.29 -5.16
N ILE A 36 19.92 6.32 -4.32
CA ILE A 36 19.15 6.32 -3.07
C ILE A 36 17.65 6.32 -3.37
N VAL A 37 17.21 7.09 -4.37
CA VAL A 37 15.80 7.10 -4.81
C VAL A 37 15.38 5.71 -5.29
N ILE A 38 16.18 5.05 -6.14
CA ILE A 38 15.88 3.70 -6.64
C ILE A 38 15.85 2.67 -5.49
N GLY A 39 16.81 2.72 -4.57
CA GLY A 39 16.84 1.84 -3.40
C GLY A 39 15.64 2.06 -2.47
N GLY A 40 15.23 3.31 -2.28
CA GLY A 40 14.06 3.66 -1.48
C GLY A 40 12.74 3.18 -2.11
N ILE A 41 12.58 3.34 -3.42
CA ILE A 41 11.39 2.83 -4.14
C ILE A 41 11.30 1.31 -3.99
N LEU A 42 12.41 0.59 -4.14
CA LEU A 42 12.43 -0.87 -4.03
C LEU A 42 12.08 -1.34 -2.61
N THR A 43 12.66 -0.69 -1.59
CA THR A 43 12.40 -1.03 -0.18
C THR A 43 10.94 -0.79 0.18
N ILE A 44 10.38 0.35 -0.23
CA ILE A 44 8.98 0.67 0.07
C ILE A 44 8.02 -0.21 -0.72
N ALA A 45 8.30 -0.55 -1.98
CA ALA A 45 7.43 -1.44 -2.74
C ALA A 45 7.21 -2.81 -2.05
N ILE A 46 8.26 -3.34 -1.41
CA ILE A 46 8.17 -4.58 -0.63
C ILE A 46 7.35 -4.35 0.65
N ALA A 47 7.64 -3.28 1.38
CA ALA A 47 6.96 -2.95 2.63
C ALA A 47 5.46 -2.68 2.43
N ASP A 48 5.10 -1.96 1.36
CA ASP A 48 3.73 -1.59 1.00
C ASP A 48 2.90 -2.84 0.66
N ALA A 49 3.44 -3.74 -0.18
CA ALA A 49 2.76 -4.99 -0.51
C ALA A 49 2.56 -5.91 0.71
N MET A 50 3.54 -5.97 1.61
CA MET A 50 3.40 -6.72 2.86
C MET A 50 2.36 -6.08 3.79
N SER A 51 2.38 -4.75 3.92
CA SER A 51 1.44 -4.00 4.77
C SER A 51 0.00 -4.11 4.26
N ASP A 52 -0.22 -4.01 2.95
CA ASP A 52 -1.55 -4.17 2.33
C ASP A 52 -2.09 -5.59 2.51
N ALA A 53 -1.25 -6.62 2.31
CA ALA A 53 -1.65 -8.01 2.49
C ALA A 53 -2.02 -8.31 3.95
N LEU A 54 -1.20 -7.85 4.90
CA LEU A 54 -1.49 -7.99 6.33
C LEU A 54 -2.71 -7.16 6.74
N GLY A 55 -2.84 -5.93 6.25
CA GLY A 55 -3.96 -5.05 6.53
C GLY A 55 -5.29 -5.66 6.09
N ILE A 56 -5.34 -6.26 4.90
CA ILE A 56 -6.52 -6.96 4.40
C ILE A 56 -6.82 -8.19 5.26
N HIS A 57 -5.81 -9.01 5.59
CA HIS A 57 -6.00 -10.21 6.41
C HIS A 57 -6.50 -9.88 7.83
N VAL A 58 -5.86 -8.91 8.50
CA VAL A 58 -6.28 -8.42 9.82
C VAL A 58 -7.67 -7.79 9.77
N SER A 59 -8.00 -7.08 8.69
CA SER A 59 -9.35 -6.52 8.51
C SER A 59 -10.40 -7.62 8.34
N GLU A 60 -10.08 -8.74 7.69
CA GLU A 60 -10.97 -9.90 7.62
C GLU A 60 -11.13 -10.59 8.97
N GLU A 61 -10.04 -10.82 9.71
CA GLU A 61 -10.06 -11.45 11.04
C GLU A 61 -10.82 -10.60 12.08
N SER A 62 -10.63 -9.28 12.05
CA SER A 62 -11.36 -8.30 12.86
C SER A 62 -12.87 -8.34 12.58
N LYS A 63 -13.26 -8.46 11.30
CA LYS A 63 -14.66 -8.63 10.90
C LYS A 63 -15.27 -9.94 11.39
N ASN A 64 -14.45 -10.99 11.53
CA ASN A 64 -14.86 -12.30 12.02
C ASN A 64 -14.94 -12.38 13.56
N SER A 65 -14.43 -11.35 14.26
CA SER A 65 -14.42 -11.26 15.73
C SER A 65 -15.48 -10.30 16.32
N GLY A 66 -16.34 -9.71 15.48
CA GLY A 66 -17.52 -8.93 15.91
C GLY A 66 -18.77 -9.81 16.04
N PRO A 67 -19.72 -9.51 16.95
CA PRO A 67 -20.86 -10.37 17.19
C PRO A 67 -21.65 -10.54 15.89
N THR A 68 -22.05 -11.77 15.62
CA THR A 68 -23.10 -12.12 14.66
C THR A 68 -24.33 -11.28 14.97
N ARG A 69 -24.46 -10.10 14.35
CA ARG A 69 -25.71 -9.34 14.35
C ARG A 69 -26.47 -9.71 13.10
N GLN A 70 -27.27 -10.76 13.25
CA GLN A 70 -28.51 -10.92 12.49
C GLN A 70 -29.28 -9.60 12.52
N ILE A 71 -29.57 -9.03 11.35
CA ILE A 71 -30.90 -8.61 10.85
C ILE A 71 -30.78 -8.13 9.41
#